data_AF-A0A1V4YD98-F1
#
_entry.id   AF-A0A1V4YD98-F1
#
_cell.length_a   1.000
_cell.length_b   1.000
_cell.length_c   1.000
_cell.angle_alpha   90.00
_cell.angle_beta   90.00
_cell.angle_gamma   90.00
#
_symmetry.space_group_name_H-M   'P 1'
#
loop_
_entity.id
_entity.type
_entity.pdbx_description
1 polymer ?
#
loop_
_entity_poly.entity_id
_entity_poly.type
_entity_poly.pdbx_seq_one_letter_code
_entity_poly.pdbx_strand_id
1 'polypeptide(L)'
;MISEILGYMFVERLSLNEISLKMSMSVEQLKDRLRIMEQMGYLRKLDSDLSLSCNSCSSCKICHDSDLGSGQYTLTEKGSRLIKR
;
A
#
# COMPACT_ATOMS: atom_id res chain seq x y z
N MET A 1 -7.11 14.33 -3.82
CA MET A 1 -5.72 13.94 -3.44
C MET A 1 -5.65 12.62 -2.66
N ILE A 2 -6.24 12.49 -1.45
CA ILE A 2 -6.22 11.21 -0.70
C ILE A 2 -6.93 10.09 -1.46
N SER A 3 -8.15 10.34 -1.94
CA SER A 3 -8.94 9.38 -2.73
C SER A 3 -8.23 8.93 -4.01
N GLU A 4 -7.48 9.82 -4.65
CA GLU A 4 -6.71 9.51 -5.87
C GLU A 4 -5.52 8.60 -5.58
N ILE A 5 -4.73 8.88 -4.52
CA ILE A 5 -3.63 7.99 -4.10
C ILE A 5 -4.18 6.59 -3.75
N LEU A 6 -5.30 6.54 -3.01
CA LEU A 6 -5.96 5.27 -2.69
C LEU A 6 -6.49 4.55 -3.94
N GLY A 7 -7.07 5.29 -4.89
CA GLY A 7 -7.53 4.75 -6.16
C GLY A 7 -6.38 4.15 -6.97
N TYR A 8 -5.28 4.88 -7.10
CA TYR A 8 -4.11 4.38 -7.81
C TYR A 8 -3.52 3.13 -7.16
N MET A 9 -3.45 3.10 -5.82
CA MET A 9 -2.83 2.01 -5.08
C MET A 9 -3.69 0.74 -5.01
N PHE A 10 -5.02 0.88 -4.85
CA PHE A 10 -5.91 -0.27 -4.59
C PHE A 10 -6.87 -0.62 -5.73
N VAL A 11 -7.17 0.33 -6.63
CA VAL A 11 -8.02 0.08 -7.81
C VAL A 11 -7.15 -0.18 -9.03
N GLU A 12 -6.27 0.76 -9.37
CA GLU A 12 -5.36 0.62 -10.53
C GLU A 12 -4.14 -0.26 -10.23
N ARG A 13 -3.90 -0.59 -8.94
CA ARG A 13 -2.76 -1.42 -8.47
C ARG A 13 -1.39 -0.92 -8.94
N LEU A 14 -1.22 0.40 -9.01
CA LEU A 14 0.04 1.04 -9.39
C LEU A 14 1.08 0.96 -8.27
N SER A 15 2.35 0.84 -8.64
CA SER A 15 3.48 0.94 -7.72
C SER A 15 3.68 2.38 -7.21
N LEU A 16 4.41 2.56 -6.11
CA LEU A 16 4.70 3.90 -5.58
C LEU A 16 5.48 4.77 -6.58
N ASN A 17 6.34 4.16 -7.40
CA ASN A 17 7.06 4.89 -8.45
C ASN A 17 6.10 5.40 -9.52
N GLU A 18 5.19 4.55 -10.01
CA GLU A 18 4.17 4.96 -10.99
C GLU A 18 3.23 6.04 -10.43
N ILE A 19 2.82 5.91 -9.18
CA ILE A 19 1.99 6.92 -8.49
C ILE A 19 2.75 8.24 -8.37
N SER A 20 4.04 8.20 -8.01
CA SER A 20 4.87 9.39 -7.88
C SER A 20 5.02 10.13 -9.22
N LEU A 21 5.18 9.39 -10.33
CA LEU A 21 5.22 9.93 -11.67
C LEU A 21 3.87 10.53 -12.08
N LYS A 22 2.78 9.77 -11.88
CA LYS A 22 1.41 10.20 -12.22
C LYS A 22 0.98 11.44 -11.43
N MET A 23 1.46 11.59 -10.21
CA MET A 23 1.20 12.75 -9.37
C MET A 23 2.30 13.82 -9.37
N SER A 24 3.32 13.68 -10.22
CA SER A 24 4.43 14.63 -10.33
C SER A 24 5.06 15.01 -8.98
N MET A 25 5.30 14.02 -8.13
CA MET A 25 5.94 14.19 -6.81
C MET A 25 7.06 13.18 -6.62
N SER A 26 7.93 13.41 -5.65
CA SER A 26 8.94 12.42 -5.30
C SER A 26 8.33 11.22 -4.57
N VAL A 27 8.97 10.07 -4.68
CA VAL A 27 8.60 8.86 -3.92
C VAL A 27 8.65 9.13 -2.41
N GLU A 28 9.58 9.97 -1.94
CA GLU A 28 9.66 10.36 -0.53
C GLU A 28 8.44 11.19 -0.09
N GLN A 29 8.04 12.19 -0.89
CA GLN A 29 6.82 12.96 -0.63
C GLN A 29 5.57 12.06 -0.62
N LEU A 30 5.51 11.07 -1.51
CA LEU A 30 4.42 10.09 -1.51
C LEU A 30 4.43 9.24 -0.23
N LYS A 31 5.62 8.78 0.22
CA LYS A 31 5.76 8.03 1.49
C LYS A 31 5.33 8.86 2.70
N ASP A 32 5.70 10.13 2.77
CA ASP A 32 5.24 11.01 3.85
C ASP A 32 3.73 11.19 3.84
N ARG A 33 3.13 11.33 2.65
CA ARG A 33 1.67 11.38 2.52
C ARG A 33 1.01 10.08 2.98
N LEU A 34 1.58 8.92 2.66
CA LEU A 34 1.07 7.62 3.13
C LEU A 34 1.13 7.50 4.66
N ARG A 35 2.19 7.99 5.30
CA ARG A 35 2.28 8.05 6.77
C ARG A 35 1.19 8.92 7.38
N ILE A 36 0.94 10.10 6.79
CA ILE A 36 -0.16 10.98 7.25
C ILE A 36 -1.52 10.27 7.03
N MET A 37 -1.71 9.60 5.89
CA MET A 37 -2.94 8.84 5.60
C MET A 37 -3.18 7.68 6.56
N GLU A 38 -2.11 7.02 7.01
CA GLU A 38 -2.15 6.02 8.08
C GLU A 38 -2.56 6.65 9.41
N GLN A 39 -1.93 7.74 9.83
CA GLN A 39 -2.28 8.46 11.06
C GLN A 39 -3.73 8.97 11.05
N MET A 40 -4.25 9.36 9.88
CA MET A 40 -5.65 9.75 9.70
C MET A 40 -6.63 8.56 9.66
N GLY A 41 -6.12 7.33 9.69
CA GLY A 41 -6.88 6.09 9.71
C GLY A 41 -7.48 5.69 8.36
N TYR A 42 -6.93 6.16 7.23
CA TYR A 42 -7.33 5.70 5.90
C TYR A 42 -6.61 4.42 5.47
N LEU A 43 -5.39 4.25 5.99
CA LEU A 43 -4.53 3.12 5.74
C LEU A 43 -4.07 2.51 7.06
N ARG A 44 -3.63 1.27 7.00
CA ARG A 44 -2.88 0.60 8.06
C ARG A 44 -1.68 -0.09 7.44
N LYS A 45 -0.49 0.13 7.98
CA LYS A 45 0.67 -0.64 7.58
C LYS A 45 0.52 -2.09 8.08
N LEU A 46 0.79 -3.04 7.22
CA LEU A 46 0.92 -4.44 7.60
C LEU A 46 2.30 -4.57 8.25
N ASP A 47 2.34 -4.75 9.57
CA ASP A 47 3.58 -5.05 10.27
C ASP A 47 4.19 -6.31 9.65
N SER A 48 5.36 -6.13 9.04
CA SER A 48 6.17 -7.24 8.52
C SER A 48 6.91 -7.96 9.65
N ASP A 49 6.24 -8.21 10.78
CA ASP A 49 6.73 -9.09 11.85
C ASP A 49 6.56 -10.59 11.48
N LEU A 50 6.31 -10.88 10.20
CA LEU A 50 6.40 -12.21 9.61
C LEU A 50 7.81 -12.49 9.05
N SER A 51 8.85 -11.98 9.73
CA SER A 51 10.22 -12.50 9.60
C SER A 51 10.39 -13.88 10.29
N LEU A 52 9.33 -14.49 10.82
CA LEU A 52 9.37 -15.83 11.41
C LEU A 52 8.14 -16.65 10.97
N SER A 53 8.44 -17.78 10.33
CA SER A 53 7.53 -18.90 10.00
C SER A 53 6.82 -18.85 8.64
N CYS A 54 7.60 -18.87 7.56
CA CYS A 54 7.19 -19.52 6.30
C CYS A 54 7.64 -21.01 6.26
N ASN A 55 7.83 -21.65 7.42
CA ASN A 55 8.04 -23.09 7.51
C ASN A 55 6.68 -23.78 7.68
N SER A 56 6.25 -24.52 6.65
CA SER A 56 5.20 -25.58 6.65
C SER A 56 4.02 -25.41 5.67
N CYS A 57 4.18 -24.74 4.52
CA CYS A 57 3.22 -24.90 3.43
C CYS A 57 3.90 -25.28 2.11
N SER A 58 4.03 -26.58 1.85
CA SER A 58 4.63 -27.16 0.63
C SER A 58 3.81 -26.96 -0.66
N SER A 59 2.84 -26.04 -0.68
CA SER A 59 2.02 -25.73 -1.86
C SER A 59 1.73 -24.23 -2.09
N CYS A 60 2.19 -23.33 -1.22
CA CYS A 60 2.05 -21.88 -1.44
C CYS A 60 3.27 -21.32 -2.17
N LYS A 61 3.31 -21.50 -3.49
CA LYS A 61 4.42 -21.10 -4.37
C LYS A 61 4.41 -19.62 -4.78
N ILE A 62 3.93 -18.71 -3.92
CA ILE A 62 3.92 -17.26 -4.19
C ILE A 62 4.09 -16.48 -2.87
N CYS A 63 5.20 -16.71 -2.19
CA CYS A 63 5.75 -15.70 -1.28
C CYS A 63 6.86 -15.00 -2.06
N HIS A 64 6.45 -14.20 -3.05
CA HIS A 64 7.40 -13.37 -3.78
C HIS A 64 7.78 -12.19 -2.89
N ASP A 65 8.95 -12.35 -2.28
CA ASP A 65 9.88 -11.28 -2.02
C ASP A 65 10.07 -10.44 -3.29
N SER A 66 10.31 -9.15 -3.11
CA SER A 66 10.62 -8.11 -4.13
C SER A 66 9.47 -7.19 -4.55
N ASP A 67 9.71 -5.91 -4.31
CA ASP A 67 9.14 -4.72 -4.94
C ASP A 67 7.96 -3.97 -4.27
N LEU A 68 8.37 -3.03 -3.40
CA LEU A 68 7.94 -1.62 -3.39
C LEU A 68 6.43 -1.32 -3.38
N GLY A 69 5.87 -1.39 -2.18
CA GLY A 69 5.12 -0.26 -1.63
C GLY A 69 3.60 -0.39 -1.53
N SER A 70 2.97 -1.28 -2.29
CA SER A 70 1.54 -1.60 -2.14
C SER A 70 1.28 -2.73 -1.13
N GLY A 71 2.16 -3.74 -1.07
CA GLY A 71 2.02 -4.89 -0.15
C GLY A 71 2.23 -4.56 1.34
N GLN A 72 2.71 -3.36 1.67
CA GLN A 72 2.91 -2.92 3.05
C GLN A 72 1.70 -2.21 3.65
N TYR A 73 0.66 -1.87 2.87
CA TYR A 73 -0.49 -1.13 3.38
C TYR A 73 -1.80 -1.81 3.00
N THR A 74 -2.73 -1.84 3.95
CA THR A 74 -4.12 -2.24 3.72
C THR A 74 -5.06 -1.06 3.91
N LEU A 75 -6.15 -1.05 3.14
CA LEU A 75 -7.25 -0.10 3.34
C LEU A 75 -7.97 -0.38 4.65
N THR A 76 -8.32 0.69 5.36
CA THR A 76 -9.30 0.63 6.46
C THR A 76 -10.72 0.75 5.90
N GLU A 77 -11.73 0.49 6.73
CA GLU A 77 -13.11 0.77 6.36
C GLU A 77 -13.30 2.23 5.94
N LYS A 78 -12.68 3.18 6.65
CA LYS A 78 -12.71 4.61 6.33
C LYS A 78 -12.07 4.90 4.96
N GLY A 79 -10.91 4.31 4.67
CA GLY A 79 -10.27 4.44 3.36
C GLY A 79 -11.12 3.85 2.24
N SER A 80 -11.75 2.70 2.46
CA SER A 80 -12.59 2.02 1.47
C SER A 80 -13.79 2.87 1.01
N ARG A 81 -14.35 3.69 1.91
CA ARG A 81 -15.47 4.59 1.60
C ARG A 81 -15.07 5.72 0.63
N LEU A 82 -13.79 6.06 0.54
CA LEU A 82 -13.30 7.12 -0.36
C LEU A 82 -13.09 6.65 -1.80
N ILE A 83 -12.88 5.35 -2.01
CA ILE A 83 -12.69 4.76 -3.34
C ILE A 83 -13.96 4.09 -3.90
N LYS A 84 -15.00 3.90 -3.07
CA LYS A 84 -16.29 3.32 -3.46
C LYS A 84 -17.22 4.31 -4.20
N ARG A 85 -16.68 5.26 -4.96
CA ARG A 85 -17.47 6.29 -5.63
C ARG A 85 -17.49 6.13 -7.14
#